data_AF-A0A7W1DCP8-F1
#
_entry.id   AF-A0A7W1DCP8-F1
#
_cell.length_a   1.000
_cell.length_b   1.000
_cell.length_c   1.000
_cell.angle_alpha   90.00
_cell.angle_beta   90.00
_cell.angle_gamma   90.00
#
_symmetry.space_group_name_H-M   'P 1'
#
loop_
_entity.id
_entity.type
_entity.pdbx_description
1 polymer ?
#
loop_
_entity_poly.entity_id
_entity_poly.type
_entity_poly.pdbx_seq_one_letter_code
_entity_poly.pdbx_strand_id
1 'polypeptide(L)'
;MSENGTVTATDKLVDATAESTETNENTENAAAETANETSENTGDLSYHAVEKEGNVTAIWEMQGRKHIRTIDPRSNEGKQILALFETAA
;
A
#
# COMPACT_ATOMS: atom_id res chain seq x y z
N MET A 1 15.94 32.26 58.34
CA MET A 1 15.13 31.14 57.81
C MET A 1 14.30 31.74 56.70
N SER A 2 14.78 31.64 55.46
CA SER A 2 14.14 32.27 54.30
C SER A 2 13.30 31.24 53.57
N GLU A 3 12.00 31.49 53.50
CA GLU A 3 11.03 30.70 52.75
C GLU A 3 11.21 30.99 51.25
N ASN A 4 11.69 30.00 50.50
CA ASN A 4 11.64 30.02 49.05
C ASN A 4 10.44 29.20 48.59
N GLY A 5 9.36 29.90 48.26
CA GLY A 5 8.21 29.36 47.53
C GLY A 5 8.54 29.30 46.04
N THR A 6 8.69 28.09 45.52
CA THR A 6 8.88 27.84 44.08
C THR A 6 7.64 27.20 43.48
N VAL A 7 6.85 28.08 42.85
CA VAL A 7 6.11 27.94 41.59
C VAL A 7 5.51 26.57 41.23
N THR A 8 4.18 26.50 41.26
CA THR A 8 3.36 25.60 40.46
C THR A 8 3.61 25.88 38.97
N ALA A 9 4.37 25.02 38.30
CA ALA A 9 4.54 25.07 36.86
C ALA A 9 3.23 24.63 36.19
N THR A 10 2.69 25.57 35.41
CA THR A 10 1.44 25.45 34.69
C THR A 10 1.54 24.35 33.64
N ASP A 11 0.54 23.49 33.67
CA ASP A 11 0.10 22.64 32.57
C ASP A 11 -0.16 23.49 31.32
N LYS A 12 0.52 23.13 30.22
CA LYS A 12 0.09 23.14 28.81
C LYS A 12 1.30 23.24 27.89
N LEU A 13 1.91 22.09 27.64
CA LEU A 13 2.75 21.89 26.46
C LEU A 13 1.85 21.70 25.26
N VAL A 14 2.11 22.57 24.30
CA VAL A 14 1.54 22.68 22.97
C VAL A 14 1.75 21.39 22.17
N ASP A 15 0.66 20.77 21.73
CA ASP A 15 0.76 19.83 20.61
C ASP A 15 0.46 20.61 19.32
N ALA A 16 1.54 20.88 18.60
CA ALA A 16 1.50 21.26 17.22
C ALA A 16 1.24 19.99 16.40
N THR A 17 0.05 19.87 15.83
CA THR A 17 -0.16 18.98 14.68
C THR A 17 -0.55 19.86 13.51
N ALA A 18 0.47 20.10 12.70
CA ALA A 18 0.38 20.68 11.38
C ALA A 18 -0.49 19.80 10.48
N GLU A 19 -1.31 20.49 9.69
CA GLU A 19 -1.66 20.21 8.30
C GLU A 19 -1.16 18.88 7.71
N SER A 20 -2.12 18.03 7.34
CA SER A 20 -1.95 17.09 6.23
C SER A 20 -3.31 16.95 5.54
N THR A 21 -3.57 17.90 4.64
CA THR A 21 -4.44 17.65 3.50
C THR A 21 -3.70 16.72 2.54
N GLU A 22 -4.04 15.44 2.59
CA GLU A 22 -3.80 14.52 1.48
C GLU A 22 -5.14 13.83 1.20
N THR A 23 -5.87 14.33 0.21
CA THR A 23 -5.82 13.88 -1.19
C THR A 23 -6.79 12.72 -1.38
N ASN A 24 -8.00 13.12 -1.76
CA ASN A 24 -8.89 12.46 -2.72
C ASN A 24 -8.34 11.17 -3.35
N GLU A 25 -8.63 10.02 -2.78
CA GLU A 25 -8.57 8.74 -3.48
C GLU A 25 -9.86 8.51 -4.25
N ASN A 26 -10.11 9.36 -5.25
CA ASN A 26 -10.86 8.95 -6.42
C ASN A 26 -9.85 8.50 -7.47
N THR A 27 -9.52 7.23 -7.48
CA THR A 27 -9.07 6.53 -8.69
C THR A 27 -9.65 5.13 -8.65
N GLU A 28 -10.98 5.07 -8.67
CA GLU A 28 -11.68 3.95 -9.30
C GLU A 28 -11.51 4.13 -10.82
N ASN A 29 -10.31 3.86 -11.33
CA ASN A 29 -10.11 3.72 -12.76
C ASN A 29 -9.94 2.23 -13.06
N ALA A 30 -11.09 1.63 -13.38
CA ALA A 30 -11.19 0.36 -14.05
C ALA A 30 -10.25 0.31 -15.26
N ALA A 31 -9.48 -0.79 -15.38
CA ALA A 31 -9.24 -1.53 -16.61
C ALA A 31 -7.98 -2.39 -16.49
N ALA A 32 -8.18 -3.70 -16.39
CA ALA A 32 -7.54 -4.73 -17.21
C ALA A 32 -7.87 -6.09 -16.60
N GLU A 33 -9.02 -6.64 -17.01
CA GLU A 33 -9.27 -8.07 -16.88
C GLU A 33 -8.30 -8.79 -17.81
N THR A 34 -7.08 -9.05 -17.33
CA THR A 34 -6.22 -10.10 -17.87
C THR A 34 -6.18 -11.19 -16.81
N ALA A 35 -7.26 -11.96 -16.79
CA ALA A 35 -7.29 -13.27 -16.15
C ALA A 35 -6.37 -14.18 -16.95
N ASN A 36 -5.09 -14.25 -16.55
CA ASN A 36 -4.23 -15.35 -16.97
C ASN A 36 -4.34 -16.43 -15.88
N GLU A 37 -5.21 -17.40 -16.16
CA GLU A 37 -5.37 -18.62 -15.38
C GLU A 37 -4.05 -19.38 -15.34
N THR A 38 -3.41 -19.46 -14.16
CA THR A 38 -2.48 -20.53 -13.84
C THR A 38 -2.47 -20.72 -12.33
N SER A 39 -3.30 -21.64 -11.83
CA SER A 39 -2.84 -22.75 -10.99
C SER A 39 -4.04 -23.39 -10.31
N GLU A 40 -4.24 -24.67 -10.63
CA GLU A 40 -5.25 -25.53 -10.06
C GLU A 40 -5.05 -25.67 -8.53
N ASN A 41 -6.12 -25.38 -7.77
CA ASN A 41 -6.41 -25.88 -6.42
C ASN A 41 -5.53 -25.42 -5.22
N THR A 42 -5.57 -24.14 -4.85
CA THR A 42 -5.53 -23.72 -3.43
C THR A 42 -6.07 -22.29 -3.25
N GLY A 43 -7.40 -22.12 -3.25
CA GLY A 43 -8.06 -20.86 -2.86
C GLY A 43 -7.68 -19.63 -3.69
N ASP A 44 -8.08 -19.61 -4.96
CA ASP A 44 -8.26 -18.43 -5.84
C ASP A 44 -7.28 -17.24 -5.63
N LEU A 45 -5.99 -17.47 -5.46
CA LEU A 45 -4.98 -16.40 -5.39
C LEU A 45 -4.68 -15.89 -6.81
N SER A 46 -4.87 -14.60 -7.05
CA SER A 46 -4.64 -13.92 -8.33
C SER A 46 -3.80 -12.67 -8.13
N TYR A 47 -3.03 -12.25 -9.13
CA TYR A 47 -2.17 -11.07 -9.04
C TYR A 47 -2.59 -10.00 -10.05
N HIS A 48 -2.59 -8.73 -9.64
CA HIS A 48 -2.91 -7.59 -10.51
C HIS A 48 -1.82 -6.52 -10.46
N ALA A 49 -1.16 -6.26 -11.59
CA ALA A 49 -0.12 -5.25 -11.68
C ALA A 49 -0.75 -3.86 -11.94
N VAL A 50 -0.46 -2.90 -11.06
CA VAL A 50 -0.85 -1.50 -11.22
C VAL A 50 0.28 -0.76 -11.91
N GLU A 51 0.00 -0.26 -13.11
CA GLU A 51 0.95 0.49 -13.92
C GLU A 51 0.62 1.98 -13.95
N LYS A 52 1.64 2.82 -13.79
CA LYS A 52 1.55 4.27 -13.93
C LYS A 52 2.67 4.74 -14.85
N GLU A 53 2.31 5.49 -15.88
CA GLU A 53 3.29 6.05 -16.85
C GLU A 53 4.20 4.97 -17.46
N GLY A 54 3.64 3.78 -17.75
CA GLY A 54 4.36 2.65 -18.33
C GLY A 54 5.31 1.92 -17.38
N ASN A 55 5.23 2.18 -16.07
CA ASN A 55 6.00 1.48 -15.05
C ASN A 55 5.06 0.82 -14.05
N VAL A 56 5.29 -0.46 -13.73
CA VAL A 56 4.59 -1.15 -12.64
C VAL A 56 4.98 -0.48 -11.32
N THR A 57 3.99 0.09 -10.63
CA THR A 57 4.17 0.76 -9.34
C THR A 57 3.81 -0.11 -8.16
N ALA A 58 2.91 -1.08 -8.36
CA ALA A 58 2.45 -1.99 -7.32
C ALA A 58 1.91 -3.28 -7.93
N ILE A 59 1.95 -4.37 -7.18
CA ILE A 59 1.29 -5.63 -7.54
C ILE A 59 0.33 -6.00 -6.42
N TRP A 60 -0.93 -6.25 -6.74
CA TRP A 60 -1.94 -6.62 -5.76
C TRP A 60 -2.11 -8.12 -5.73
N GLU A 61 -1.96 -8.72 -4.55
CA GLU A 61 -2.37 -10.09 -4.29
C GLU A 61 -3.86 -10.09 -3.94
N MET A 62 -4.64 -10.72 -4.79
CA MET A 62 -6.08 -10.86 -4.70
C MET A 62 -6.40 -12.29 -4.29
N GLN A 63 -7.37 -12.49 -3.41
CA GLN A 63 -8.00 -13.78 -3.18
C GLN A 63 -9.45 -13.69 -3.63
N GLY A 64 -9.77 -14.35 -4.75
CA GLY A 64 -11.01 -14.12 -5.49
C GLY A 64 -11.15 -12.65 -5.88
N ARG A 65 -12.09 -11.94 -5.22
CA ARG A 65 -12.38 -10.51 -5.48
C ARG A 65 -11.79 -9.55 -4.43
N LYS A 66 -11.12 -10.07 -3.39
CA LYS A 66 -10.63 -9.27 -2.27
C LYS A 66 -9.14 -9.02 -2.39
N HIS A 67 -8.70 -7.77 -2.21
CA HIS A 67 -7.30 -7.44 -2.04
C HIS A 67 -6.79 -7.91 -0.67
N ILE A 68 -5.72 -8.70 -0.66
CA ILE A 68 -5.09 -9.25 0.54
C ILE A 68 -3.88 -8.42 0.93
N ARG A 69 -2.98 -8.14 -0.02
CA ARG A 69 -1.78 -7.33 0.22
C ARG A 69 -1.24 -6.72 -1.07
N THR A 70 -0.48 -5.64 -0.91
CA THR A 70 0.32 -5.05 -1.98
C THR A 70 1.75 -5.55 -1.89
N ILE A 71 2.25 -6.05 -3.02
CA ILE A 71 3.58 -6.55 -3.24
C ILE A 71 4.36 -5.50 -4.02
N ASP A 72 5.56 -5.18 -3.54
CA ASP A 72 6.46 -4.25 -4.22
C ASP A 72 7.05 -4.91 -5.48
N PRO A 73 6.96 -4.28 -6.66
CA PRO A 73 7.39 -4.88 -7.93
C PRO A 73 8.92 -5.07 -8.03
N ARG A 74 9.70 -4.36 -7.21
CA ARG A 74 11.17 -4.44 -7.22
C ARG A 74 11.70 -5.50 -6.25
N SER A 75 10.86 -5.98 -5.36
CA SER A 75 11.15 -7.05 -4.41
C SER A 75 11.28 -8.40 -5.11
N ASN A 76 11.88 -9.38 -4.42
CA ASN A 76 12.10 -10.70 -4.99
C ASN A 76 10.77 -11.40 -5.36
N GLU A 77 9.74 -11.26 -4.53
CA GLU A 77 8.40 -11.79 -4.81
C GLU A 77 7.78 -11.10 -6.04
N GLY A 78 7.78 -9.76 -6.08
CA GLY A 78 7.26 -9.00 -7.20
C GLY A 78 7.95 -9.31 -8.53
N LYS A 79 9.28 -9.45 -8.54
CA LYS A 79 10.05 -9.86 -9.73
C LYS A 79 9.66 -11.24 -10.23
N GLN A 80 9.45 -12.21 -9.34
CA GLN A 80 9.02 -13.54 -9.73
C GLN A 80 7.62 -13.49 -10.34
N ILE A 81 6.70 -12.74 -9.74
CA ILE A 81 5.35 -12.55 -10.28
C ILE A 81 5.40 -11.90 -11.67
N LEU A 82 6.17 -10.82 -11.84
CA LEU A 82 6.35 -10.14 -13.14
C LEU A 82 6.93 -11.08 -14.20
N ALA A 83 7.92 -11.90 -13.85
CA ALA A 83 8.52 -12.86 -14.77
C ALA A 83 7.52 -13.91 -15.29
N LEU A 84 6.51 -14.27 -14.49
CA LEU A 84 5.42 -15.16 -14.93
C LEU A 84 4.56 -14.50 -16.03
N PHE A 85 4.37 -13.18 -15.96
CA PHE A 85 3.64 -12.43 -16.99
C PHE A 85 4.50 -12.15 -18.23
N GLU A 86 5.80 -11.88 -18.08
CA GLU A 86 6.72 -11.70 -19.21
C GLU A 86 6.97 -12.98 -20.02
N THR A 87 6.98 -14.15 -19.36
CA THR A 87 7.26 -15.46 -19.99
C THR A 87 6.10 -16.01 -20.82
N ALA A 88 4.89 -15.47 -20.66
CA ALA A 88 3.69 -15.95 -21.37
C ALA A 88 3.48 -15.31 -22.77
N ALA A 89 4.42 -14.50 -23.26
CA ALA A 89 4.37 -13.80 -24.55
C ALA A 89 5.10 -14.54 -25.69
#